data_AF-A0A2K2TW91-F1
#
_entry.id   AF-A0A2K2TW91-F1
#
_cell.length_a   1.000
_cell.length_b   1.000
_cell.length_c   1.000
_cell.angle_alpha   90.00
_cell.angle_beta   90.00
_cell.angle_gamma   90.00
#
_symmetry.space_group_name_H-M   'P 1'
#
loop_
_entity.id
_entity.type
_entity.pdbx_description
1 polymer ?
#
loop_
_entity_poly.entity_id
_entity_poly.type
_entity_poly.pdbx_seq_one_letter_code
_entity_poly.pdbx_strand_id
1 'polypeptide(L)' 'MDKVRVTELRPGQTIRFESGTPDNWVKLKIHEVHHFEKMVMLVGDSTGWQNDYSFRQDEMVEVVADE' A
#
# COMPACT_ATOMS: atom_id res chain seq x y z
N MET A 1 -13.43 -5.06 -7.96
CA MET A 1 -12.25 -5.10 -7.08
C MET A 1 -12.56 -4.23 -5.89
N ASP A 2 -12.55 -4.81 -4.70
CA ASP A 2 -12.93 -4.09 -3.49
C ASP A 2 -11.74 -3.25 -3.02
N LYS A 3 -11.99 -1.95 -2.81
CA LYS A 3 -11.00 -1.04 -2.24
C LYS A 3 -11.11 -1.05 -0.72
N VAL A 4 -9.97 -1.03 -0.04
CA VAL A 4 -9.87 -1.03 1.42
C VAL A 4 -9.17 0.24 1.88
N ARG A 5 -9.57 0.78 3.03
CA ARG A 5 -8.91 1.95 3.60
C ARG A 5 -7.51 1.59 4.07
N VAL A 6 -6.53 2.45 3.84
CA VAL A 6 -5.13 2.18 4.21
C VAL A 6 -4.94 1.91 5.70
N THR A 7 -5.79 2.46 6.56
CA THR A 7 -5.77 2.21 8.01
C THR A 7 -6.21 0.81 8.42
N GLU A 8 -6.80 0.03 7.51
CA GLU A 8 -7.28 -1.33 7.77
C GLU A 8 -6.32 -2.40 7.24
N LEU A 9 -5.25 -1.98 6.56
CA LEU A 9 -4.23 -2.86 6.00
C LEU A 9 -3.40 -3.54 7.08
N ARG A 10 -2.88 -4.71 6.74
CA ARG A 10 -2.10 -5.58 7.63
C ARG A 10 -0.86 -6.10 6.91
N PRO A 11 0.23 -6.38 7.65
CA PRO A 11 1.35 -7.15 7.14
C PRO A 11 0.89 -8.45 6.46
N GLY A 12 1.55 -8.80 5.36
CA GLY A 12 1.27 -9.98 4.54
C GLY A 12 0.27 -9.74 3.40
N GLN A 13 -0.43 -8.60 3.36
CA GLN A 13 -1.30 -8.26 2.22
C GLN A 13 -0.50 -7.67 1.06
N THR A 14 -0.90 -7.99 -0.16
CA THR A 14 -0.42 -7.32 -1.37
C THR A 14 -1.45 -6.29 -1.81
N ILE A 15 -1.00 -5.05 -2.04
CA ILE A 15 -1.86 -3.97 -2.51
C ILE A 15 -1.42 -3.47 -3.88
N ARG A 16 -2.36 -2.84 -4.60
CA ARG A 16 -2.12 -2.13 -5.86
C ARG A 16 -2.66 -0.71 -5.77
N PHE A 17 -1.85 0.26 -6.21
CA PHE A 17 -2.19 1.69 -6.20
C PHE A 17 -1.42 2.45 -7.30
N GLU A 18 -1.91 3.62 -7.70
CA GLU A 18 -1.16 4.53 -8.58
C GLU A 18 -0.24 5.44 -7.78
N SER A 19 0.96 5.70 -8.31
CA SER A 19 1.94 6.57 -7.64
C SER A 19 2.70 7.45 -8.63
N GLY A 20 2.81 8.75 -8.34
CA GLY A 20 3.54 9.71 -9.17
C GLY A 20 2.75 10.19 -10.37
N THR A 21 2.89 9.52 -11.52
CA THR A 21 2.22 9.88 -12.78
C THR A 21 0.97 9.02 -13.02
N PRO A 22 -0.03 9.52 -13.77
CA PRO A 22 -1.18 8.71 -14.18
C PRO A 22 -0.76 7.39 -14.83
N ASP A 23 -1.54 6.33 -14.60
CA ASP A 23 -1.31 4.97 -15.08
C ASP A 23 -0.03 4.27 -14.56
N ASN A 24 0.72 4.89 -13.64
CA ASN A 24 1.86 4.25 -12.99
C ASN A 24 1.41 3.40 -11.80
N TRP A 25 1.04 2.14 -12.10
CA TRP A 25 0.57 1.18 -11.11
C TRP A 25 1.71 0.49 -10.37
N VAL A 26 1.68 0.58 -9.04
CA VAL A 26 2.60 -0.07 -8.13
C VAL A 26 1.89 -1.24 -7.45
N LYS A 27 2.57 -2.40 -7.35
CA LYS A 27 2.20 -3.50 -6.46
C LYS A 27 3.17 -3.48 -5.26
N LEU A 28 2.65 -3.57 -4.05
CA LEU A 28 3.45 -3.61 -2.81
C LEU A 28 3.00 -4.78 -1.93
N LYS A 29 3.92 -5.68 -1.59
CA LYS A 29 3.71 -6.70 -0.57
C LYS A 29 4.08 -6.14 0.80
N ILE A 30 3.10 -5.91 1.66
CA ILE A 30 3.28 -5.19 2.92
C ILE A 30 4.00 -6.07 3.95
N HIS A 31 5.08 -5.57 4.53
CA HIS A 31 5.80 -6.19 5.64
C HIS A 31 5.48 -5.50 6.96
N GLU A 32 5.34 -4.18 6.95
CA GLU A 32 5.09 -3.38 8.14
C GLU A 32 4.06 -2.29 7.86
N VAL A 33 3.29 -1.94 8.88
CA VAL A 33 2.30 -0.86 8.86
C VAL A 33 2.56 0.04 10.06
N HIS A 34 2.89 1.30 9.79
CA HIS A 34 3.16 2.30 10.82
C HIS A 34 2.07 3.37 10.79
N HIS A 35 1.36 3.52 11.90
CA HIS A 35 0.31 4.54 12.05
C HIS A 35 0.87 5.79 12.72
N PHE A 36 0.70 6.93 12.06
CA PHE A 36 0.98 8.26 12.59
C PHE A 36 -0.31 9.07 12.67
N GLU A 37 -0.28 10.20 13.39
CA GLU A 37 -1.46 11.03 13.64
C GLU A 37 -2.22 11.42 12.35
N LYS A 38 -1.50 11.66 11.24
CA LYS A 38 -2.08 12.14 9.97
C LYS A 38 -1.81 11.27 8.75
N MET A 39 -1.09 10.16 8.92
CA MET A 39 -0.67 9.31 7.80
C MET A 39 -0.46 7.87 8.22
N VAL A 40 -0.48 6.98 7.24
CA VAL A 40 -0.07 5.58 7.37
C VAL A 40 1.12 5.37 6.46
N MET A 41 2.20 4.80 7.00
CA MET A 41 3.36 4.38 6.21
C MET A 41 3.36 2.87 6.09
N LEU A 42 3.46 2.38 4.85
CA LEU A 42 3.57 0.96 4.53
C LEU A 42 5.00 0.69 4.07
N VAL A 43 5.65 -0.29 4.68
CA VAL A 43 6.96 -0.79 4.23
C VAL A 43 6.75 -2.16 3.63
N GLY A 44 7.33 -2.43 2.47
CA GLY A 44 7.11 -3.69 1.77
C GLY A 44 7.99 -3.85 0.53
N ASP A 45 7.85 -5.01 -0.12
CA ASP A 45 8.55 -5.29 -1.36
C ASP A 45 7.75 -4.80 -2.57
N SER A 46 8.42 -4.05 -3.43
CA SER A 46 7.93 -3.63 -4.75
C SER A 46 9.09 -3.77 -5.74
N THR A 47 8.81 -4.37 -6.91
CA THR A 47 9.80 -4.55 -8.00
C THR A 47 11.15 -5.19 -7.58
N GLY A 48 11.13 -6.05 -6.55
CA GLY A 48 12.31 -6.75 -6.05
C GLY A 48 13.16 -5.96 -5.04
N TRP A 49 12.69 -4.78 -4.62
CA TRP A 49 13.34 -3.94 -3.63
C TRP A 49 12.39 -3.62 -2.49
N GLN A 50 12.93 -3.45 -1.29
CA GLN A 50 12.17 -2.89 -0.18
C GLN A 50 11.94 -1.40 -0.43
N ASN A 51 10.68 -0.99 -0.31
CA ASN A 51 10.23 0.38 -0.48
C ASN A 51 9.30 0.77 0.69
N ASP A 52 9.21 2.07 0.95
CA ASP A 52 8.21 2.65 1.83
C ASP A 52 7.30 3.62 1.07
N TYR A 53 6.00 3.56 1.37
CA TYR A 53 4.98 4.44 0.80
C TYR A 53 4.13 5.05 1.90
N SER A 54 3.87 6.34 1.77
CA SER A 54 3.10 7.12 2.73
C SER A 54 1.75 7.50 2.16
N PHE A 55 0.69 7.27 2.94
CA PHE A 55 -0.69 7.49 2.55
C PHE A 55 -1.41 8.38 3.57
N ARG A 56 -2.40 9.14 3.09
CA ARG A 56 -3.37 9.78 3.99
C ARG A 56 -4.28 8.73 4.58
N GLN A 57 -4.74 8.93 5.80
CA GLN A 57 -5.54 7.93 6.53
C GLN A 57 -6.87 7.58 5.83
N ASP A 58 -7.41 8.47 4.99
CA ASP A 58 -8.65 8.27 4.25
C ASP A 58 -8.45 7.63 2.87
N GLU A 59 -7.21 7.38 2.45
CA GLU A 59 -6.94 6.79 1.15
C GLU A 59 -7.40 5.33 1.05
N MET A 60 -7.82 4.98 -0.16
CA MET A 60 -8.39 3.68 -0.49
C MET A 60 -7.53 3.01 -1.55
N VAL A 61 -7.05 1.80 -1.27
CA VAL A 61 -6.19 1.03 -2.17
C VAL A 61 -6.84 -0.31 -2.51
N GLU A 62 -6.39 -0.93 -3.59
CA GLU A 62 -6.87 -2.25 -4.00
C GLU A 62 -6.04 -3.32 -3.29
N VAL A 63 -6.69 -4.24 -2.58
CA VAL A 63 -6.02 -5.47 -2.09
C VAL A 63 -6.10 -6.50 -3.20
N VAL A 64 -4.96 -7.09 -3.57
CA VAL A 64 -4.84 -8.08 -4.63
C VAL A 64 -4.29 -9.39 -4.06
N ALA A 65 -4.67 -10.52 -4.65
CA ALA A 65 -4.05 -11.80 -4.31
C ALA A 65 -2.58 -11.80 -4.79
N ASP A 66 -1.69 -12.43 -4.02
CA ASP A 66 -0.37 -12.84 -4.55
C ASP A 66 -0.63 -13.88 -5.65
N GLU A 67 -0.10 -13.62 -6.85
CA GLU A 67 -0.06 -14.58 -7.97
C GLU A 67 1.12 -15.53 -7.80
#